data_AF-A0A7C1W5T8-F1
#
_entry.id   AF-A0A7C1W5T8-F1
#
_cell.length_a   1.000
_cell.length_b   1.000
_cell.length_c   1.000
_cell.angle_alpha   90.00
_cell.angle_beta   90.00
_cell.angle_gamma   90.00
#
_symmetry.space_group_name_H-M   'P 1'
#
loop_
_entity.id
_entity.type
_entity.pdbx_description
1 polymer ?
#
loop_
_entity_poly.entity_id
_entity_poly.type
_entity_poly.pdbx_seq_one_letter_code
_entity_poly.pdbx_strand_id
1 'polypeptide(L)' 'IVGTIHSHPSTSWFPSRADLQLFRKYGRIHIIVAYPFNENTWGAYDYNGSSVEVKVI' A
#
# COMPACT_ATOMS: atom_id res chain seq x y z
N ILE A 1 -9.15 -13.60 0.64
CA ILE A 1 -8.34 -12.41 1.04
C ILE A 1 -8.31 -11.44 -0.14
N VAL A 2 -8.71 -10.18 0.04
CA VAL A 2 -8.74 -9.16 -1.03
C VAL A 2 -7.36 -8.52 -1.23
N GLY A 3 -6.58 -8.39 -0.16
CA GLY A 3 -5.38 -7.56 -0.13
C GLY A 3 -4.73 -7.51 1.25
N THR A 4 -3.76 -6.61 1.40
CA THR A 4 -3.18 -6.25 2.70
C THR A 4 -3.27 -4.75 2.94
N ILE A 5 -3.23 -4.36 4.21
CA ILE A 5 -3.00 -2.97 4.62
C ILE A 5 -1.94 -2.97 5.71
N HIS A 6 -0.99 -2.04 5.63
CA HIS A 6 0.00 -1.81 6.68
C HIS A 6 0.44 -0.35 6.71
N SER A 7 1.15 0.03 7.78
CA SER A 7 1.61 1.39 8.01
C SER A 7 3.12 1.52 7.95
N HIS A 8 3.60 2.63 7.39
CA HIS A 8 4.98 3.09 7.54
C HIS A 8 5.06 4.19 8.60
N PRO A 9 6.01 4.12 9.55
CA PRO A 9 6.25 5.21 10.50
C PRO A 9 7.00 6.40 9.85
N SER A 10 7.56 6.22 8.66
CA SER A 10 8.17 7.29 7.86
C SER A 10 7.11 8.04 7.04
N THR A 11 7.52 9.12 6.36
CA THR A 11 6.66 9.90 5.46
C THR A 11 6.41 9.25 4.10
N SER A 12 7.07 8.12 3.81
CA SER A 12 6.97 7.44 2.53
C SER A 12 5.91 6.35 2.57
N TRP A 13 4.88 6.50 1.75
CA TRP A 13 3.89 5.46 1.48
C TRP A 13 4.27 4.58 0.28
N PHE A 14 5.47 4.75 -0.29
CA PHE A 14 5.98 3.89 -1.36
C PHE A 14 6.42 2.51 -0.84
N PRO A 15 6.17 1.43 -1.59
CA PRO A 15 6.52 0.09 -1.17
C PRO A 15 8.04 -0.11 -1.15
N SER A 16 8.52 -0.69 -0.07
CA SER A 16 9.87 -1.22 0.04
C SER A 16 10.00 -2.56 -0.71
N ARG A 17 11.22 -3.06 -0.84
CA ARG A 17 11.47 -4.39 -1.41
C ARG A 17 10.82 -5.52 -0.59
N ALA A 18 10.67 -5.35 0.72
CA ALA A 18 9.97 -6.33 1.57
C ALA A 18 8.46 -6.31 1.30
N ASP A 19 7.88 -5.13 1.09
CA ASP A 19 6.47 -4.98 0.73
C ASP A 19 6.17 -5.65 -0.60
N LEU A 20 7.01 -5.47 -1.62
CA LEU A 20 6.86 -6.14 -2.91
C LEU A 20 6.89 -7.67 -2.80
N GLN A 21 7.69 -8.23 -1.87
CA GLN A 21 7.69 -9.66 -1.60
C GLN A 21 6.41 -10.12 -0.90
N LEU A 22 5.82 -9.29 -0.05
CA LEU A 22 4.52 -9.54 0.57
C LEU A 22 3.40 -9.48 -0.49
N PHE A 23 3.41 -8.48 -1.37
CA PHE A 23 2.38 -8.24 -2.36
C PHE A 23 2.20 -9.43 -3.31
N ARG A 24 3.32 -10.05 -3.70
CA ARG A 24 3.32 -11.24 -4.56
C ARG A 24 2.71 -12.49 -3.94
N LYS A 25 2.47 -12.52 -2.62
CA LYS A 25 1.98 -13.72 -1.93
C LYS A 25 0.46 -13.82 -1.86
N TYR A 26 -0.25 -12.71 -1.71
CA TYR A 26 -1.69 -12.72 -1.40
C TYR A 26 -2.41 -11.48 -1.90
N GLY A 27 -3.62 -11.63 -2.42
CA GLY A 27 -4.51 -10.49 -2.71
C GLY A 27 -4.17 -9.75 -4.01
N ARG A 28 -5.00 -8.76 -4.35
CA ARG A 28 -4.89 -7.97 -5.59
C ARG A 28 -4.50 -6.52 -5.33
N ILE A 29 -4.85 -6.00 -4.15
CA ILE A 29 -4.68 -4.59 -3.78
C ILE A 29 -3.96 -4.52 -2.44
N HIS A 30 -2.96 -3.66 -2.35
CA HIS A 30 -2.17 -3.47 -1.15
C HIS A 30 -2.12 -2.00 -0.79
N ILE A 31 -2.55 -1.66 0.42
CA ILE A 31 -2.60 -0.26 0.88
C ILE A 31 -1.46 -0.02 1.86
N ILE A 32 -0.71 1.06 1.63
CA ILE A 32 0.28 1.58 2.57
C ILE A 32 -0.22 2.92 3.07
N VAL A 33 -0.35 3.08 4.38
CA VAL A 33 -0.55 4.38 5.05
C VAL A 33 0.76 4.83 5.68
N ALA A 34 1.06 6.12 5.68
CA ALA A 34 2.34 6.65 6.16
C ALA A 34 2.14 7.86 7.08
N TYR A 35 3.14 8.18 7.91
CA TYR A 35 3.15 9.39 8.72
C TYR A 35 3.06 10.64 7.82
N PRO A 36 2.35 11.72 8.19
CA PRO A 36 1.61 11.95 9.44
C PRO A 36 0.20 11.35 9.53
N PHE A 37 -0.14 10.34 8.73
CA PHE A 37 -1.41 9.60 8.78
C PHE A 37 -2.65 10.48 8.54
N ASN A 38 -2.54 11.41 7.59
CA ASN A 38 -3.67 12.19 7.11
C ASN A 38 -4.30 11.55 5.87
N GLU A 39 -5.39 12.15 5.40
CA GLU A 39 -6.18 11.70 4.23
C GLU A 39 -5.39 11.57 2.91
N ASN A 40 -4.21 12.19 2.83
CA ASN A 40 -3.37 12.22 1.63
C ASN A 40 -2.07 11.41 1.80
N THR A 41 -1.82 10.80 2.97
CA THR A 41 -0.58 10.06 3.24
C THR A 41 -0.81 8.57 3.15
N TRP A 42 -1.30 8.13 2.00
CA TRP A 42 -1.49 6.71 1.69
C TRP A 42 -1.44 6.46 0.19
N GLY A 43 -1.23 5.21 -0.19
CA GLY A 43 -1.37 4.75 -1.58
C GLY A 43 -1.81 3.31 -1.66
N ALA A 44 -2.33 2.94 -2.83
CA ALA A 44 -2.74 1.59 -3.16
C ALA A 44 -1.90 1.03 -4.31
N TYR A 45 -1.60 -0.26 -4.23
CA TYR A 45 -0.68 -0.93 -5.15
C TYR A 45 -1.21 -2.28 -5.60
N ASP A 46 -0.88 -2.68 -6.82
CA ASP A 46 -1.08 -4.05 -7.30
C ASP A 46 0.01 -5.02 -6.77
N TYR A 47 -0.08 -6.28 -7.17
CA TYR A 47 0.88 -7.32 -6.79
C TYR A 47 2.32 -7.10 -7.32
N ASN A 48 2.51 -6.20 -8.29
CA ASN A 48 3.82 -5.79 -8.80
C ASN A 48 4.36 -4.53 -8.11
N GLY A 49 3.57 -3.89 -7.24
CA GLY A 49 3.89 -2.59 -6.64
C GLY A 49 3.57 -1.39 -7.54
N SER A 50 2.81 -1.59 -8.62
CA SER A 50 2.34 -0.48 -9.46
C SER A 50 1.22 0.25 -8.74
N SER A 51 1.25 1.59 -8.76
CA SER A 51 0.17 2.40 -8.17
C SER A 51 -1.16 2.11 -8.86
N VAL A 52 -2.22 1.93 -8.07
CA VAL A 52 -3.59 1.76 -8.56
C VAL A 52 -4.50 2.79 -7.92
N GLU A 53 -5.44 3.32 -8.70
CA GLU A 53 -6.45 4.23 -8.19
C GLU A 53 -7.54 3.47 -7.45
N VAL A 54 -7.87 3.92 -6.24
CA VAL A 54 -8.97 3.39 -5.44
C VAL A 54 -9.93 4.53 -5.13
N LYS A 55 -11.19 4.37 -5.53
CA LYS A 55 -12.24 5.34 -5.27
C LYS A 55 -12.75 5.19 -3.83
N VAL A 56 -12.66 6.27 -3.05
CA VAL A 56 -13.33 6.39 -1.75
C VAL A 56 -14.80 6.75 -2.01
N ILE A 57 -15.73 6.03 -1.37
CA ILE A 57 -17.19 6.24 -1.48
C ILE A 57 -17.80 6.66 -0.15
#